data_AF-A0AA96GHU0-F1
#
_entry.id   AF-A0AA96GHU0-F1
#
_cell.length_a   1.000
_cell.length_b   1.000
_cell.length_c   1.000
_cell.angle_alpha   90.00
_cell.angle_beta   90.00
_cell.angle_gamma   90.00
#
_symmetry.space_group_name_H-M   'P 1'
#
loop_
_entity.id
_entity.type
_entity.pdbx_description
1 polymer ?
#
loop_
_entity_poly.entity_id
_entity_poly.type
_entity_poly.pdbx_seq_one_letter_code
_entity_poly.pdbx_strand_id
1 'polypeptide(L)'
;MLLRPNKKLLLVDLDGVLVTSSGTNGRIDAALSPLHGMDTGNCLIDSGAQIAILTHRHKSEAEQILKLLKIDVTKIVRCYAAQELWDCAIKYKLTTQTLLKGLRKSLILPLIKDELGYGPEDIAVIDDRMEILSDMSQKGVGLTLLAPLRRTNANGHLHLITFDLLEALQVFEKWSKDFSSKTTQHINLQERVVQNQTLLSNSAVIALNRWDYFSLTRKIGRTLHRYISHCIPTTFRF
;
A
#
# COMPACT_ATOMS: atom_id res chain seq x y z
N MET A 1 -27.73 19.90 4.43
CA MET A 1 -26.58 19.21 3.81
C MET A 1 -25.35 20.07 4.07
N LEU A 2 -24.62 19.79 5.16
CA LEU A 2 -23.46 20.60 5.57
C LEU A 2 -22.29 20.35 4.61
N LEU A 3 -21.79 21.43 4.00
CA LEU A 3 -20.59 21.48 3.17
C LEU A 3 -19.44 20.84 3.97
N ARG A 4 -18.91 19.70 3.53
CA ARG A 4 -17.77 19.04 4.18
C ARG A 4 -16.48 19.61 3.56
N PRO A 5 -15.69 20.42 4.29
CA PRO A 5 -14.45 20.97 3.75
C PRO A 5 -13.41 19.84 3.59
N ASN A 6 -12.73 19.81 2.44
CA ASN A 6 -11.60 18.95 2.08
C ASN A 6 -11.73 17.44 2.36
N LYS A 7 -12.54 16.79 1.53
CA LYS A 7 -12.63 15.33 1.45
C LYS A 7 -11.56 14.74 0.52
N LYS A 8 -10.31 14.69 0.95
CA LYS A 8 -9.33 13.81 0.31
C LYS A 8 -8.99 12.65 1.23
N LEU A 9 -8.83 11.46 0.68
CA LEU A 9 -8.47 10.23 1.40
C LEU A 9 -7.04 9.83 1.01
N LEU A 10 -6.20 9.54 2.00
CA LEU A 10 -4.87 8.98 1.78
C LEU A 10 -4.89 7.46 2.03
N LEU A 11 -4.56 6.69 0.99
CA LEU A 11 -4.34 5.25 1.07
C LEU A 11 -2.86 4.97 1.29
N VAL A 12 -2.53 4.22 2.33
CA VAL A 12 -1.14 3.94 2.71
C VAL A 12 -0.91 2.43 2.70
N ASP A 13 0.07 1.96 1.92
CA ASP A 13 0.51 0.56 2.05
C ASP A 13 1.23 0.32 3.38
N LEU A 14 1.29 -0.94 3.80
CA LEU A 14 2.12 -1.35 4.93
C LEU A 14 3.53 -1.70 4.47
N ASP A 15 3.66 -2.67 3.56
CA ASP A 15 4.96 -3.16 3.12
C ASP A 15 5.65 -2.13 2.23
N GLY A 16 6.93 -1.88 2.49
CA GLY A 16 7.74 -0.92 1.75
C GLY A 16 7.43 0.55 2.00
N VAL A 17 6.31 0.84 2.68
CA VAL A 17 5.89 2.19 3.06
C VAL A 17 6.03 2.41 4.56
N LEU A 18 5.36 1.62 5.41
CA LEU A 18 5.47 1.78 6.88
C LEU A 18 6.42 0.76 7.51
N VAL A 19 6.51 -0.44 6.94
CA VAL A 19 7.37 -1.52 7.41
C VAL A 19 8.15 -2.17 6.28
N THR A 20 9.30 -2.73 6.60
CA THR A 20 10.04 -3.62 5.69
C THR A 20 10.27 -4.98 6.35
N SER A 21 10.31 -6.03 5.54
CA SER A 21 10.61 -7.38 6.00
C SER A 21 12.11 -7.65 5.97
N SER A 22 12.74 -7.83 7.12
CA SER A 22 14.11 -8.32 7.21
C SER A 22 14.07 -9.84 7.14
N GLY A 23 14.12 -10.40 5.93
CA GLY A 23 14.05 -11.84 5.75
C GLY A 23 15.23 -12.59 6.38
N THR A 24 14.92 -13.59 7.20
CA THR A 24 15.64 -14.87 7.16
C THR A 24 14.75 -15.88 6.44
N ASN A 25 15.26 -16.47 5.36
CA ASN A 25 14.59 -17.45 4.52
C ASN A 25 13.90 -18.56 5.36
N GLY A 26 12.58 -18.73 5.20
CA GLY A 26 11.89 -19.98 5.52
C GLY A 26 11.24 -20.13 6.91
N ARG A 27 11.35 -19.14 7.82
CA ARG A 27 10.69 -19.23 9.14
C ARG A 27 9.18 -18.91 9.08
N ILE A 28 8.44 -19.39 10.09
CA ILE A 28 6.99 -19.19 10.23
C ILE A 28 6.67 -17.72 10.51
N ASP A 29 7.64 -16.98 11.03
CA ASP A 29 7.50 -15.59 11.39
C ASP A 29 8.36 -14.68 10.48
N ALA A 30 7.82 -13.51 10.14
CA ALA A 30 8.59 -12.44 9.53
C ALA A 30 9.02 -11.45 10.60
N ALA A 31 10.32 -11.17 10.65
CA ALA A 31 10.82 -9.98 11.31
C ALA A 31 10.44 -8.76 10.45
N LEU A 32 9.64 -7.87 11.03
CA LEU A 32 9.26 -6.60 10.46
C LEU A 32 9.97 -5.47 11.17
N SER A 33 10.51 -4.54 10.40
CA SER A 33 11.18 -3.35 10.91
C SER A 33 10.37 -2.11 10.50
N PRO A 34 9.99 -1.24 11.45
CA PRO A 34 9.42 0.07 11.15
C PRO A 34 10.38 0.90 10.30
N LEU A 35 9.89 1.52 9.22
CA LEU A 35 10.72 2.31 8.31
C LEU A 35 11.02 3.73 8.82
N HIS A 36 10.07 4.34 9.53
CA HIS A 36 10.17 5.73 9.98
C HIS A 36 10.29 5.87 11.50
N GLY A 37 10.79 4.82 12.17
CA GLY A 37 10.93 4.77 13.62
C GLY A 37 9.61 4.51 14.37
N MET A 38 9.66 4.51 15.70
CA MET A 38 8.52 4.14 16.55
C MET A 38 7.44 5.23 16.64
N ASP A 39 7.75 6.46 16.22
CA ASP A 39 6.81 7.59 16.24
C ASP A 39 5.99 7.72 14.96
N THR A 40 6.13 6.77 14.03
CA THR A 40 5.37 6.70 12.76
C THR A 40 3.87 6.91 12.98
N GLY A 41 3.31 6.32 14.04
CA GLY A 41 1.88 6.47 14.35
C GLY A 41 1.48 7.90 14.72
N ASN A 42 2.30 8.61 15.49
CA ASN A 42 2.03 10.01 15.83
C ASN A 42 2.06 10.87 14.57
N CYS A 43 3.06 10.69 13.68
CA CYS A 43 3.15 11.45 12.43
C CYS A 43 1.90 11.31 11.55
N LEU A 44 1.39 10.09 11.37
CA LEU A 44 0.18 9.85 10.58
C LEU A 44 -1.04 10.54 11.21
N ILE A 45 -1.20 10.40 12.52
CA ILE A 45 -2.33 10.93 13.27
C ILE A 45 -2.31 12.47 13.31
N ASP A 46 -1.16 13.06 13.61
CA ASP A 46 -1.00 14.51 13.82
C ASP A 46 -1.14 15.29 12.51
N SER A 47 -1.04 14.62 11.35
CA SER A 47 -1.30 15.22 10.05
C SER A 47 -2.75 15.70 9.85
N GLY A 48 -3.70 15.19 10.65
CA GLY A 48 -5.12 15.44 10.46
C GLY A 48 -5.71 14.84 9.16
N ALA A 49 -4.92 14.09 8.40
CA ALA A 49 -5.34 13.46 7.16
C ALA A 49 -6.36 12.35 7.42
N GLN A 50 -7.32 12.20 6.51
CA GLN A 50 -8.18 11.03 6.46
C GLN A 50 -7.37 9.88 5.87
N ILE A 51 -6.92 8.94 6.70
CA ILE A 51 -6.02 7.86 6.30
C ILE A 51 -6.77 6.53 6.31
N ALA A 52 -6.60 5.74 5.26
CA ALA A 52 -6.95 4.34 5.23
C ALA A 52 -5.74 3.49 4.84
N ILE A 53 -5.66 2.29 5.41
CA ILE A 53 -4.61 1.32 5.10
C ILE A 53 -5.06 0.48 3.92
N LEU A 54 -4.17 0.24 2.95
CA LEU A 54 -4.44 -0.59 1.79
C LEU A 54 -3.30 -1.57 1.54
N THR A 55 -3.52 -2.83 1.92
CA THR A 55 -2.46 -3.85 1.91
C THR A 55 -2.94 -5.16 1.31
N HIS A 56 -2.00 -5.95 0.79
CA HIS A 56 -2.25 -7.35 0.43
C HIS A 56 -2.02 -8.31 1.60
N ARG A 57 -1.77 -7.83 2.82
CA ARG A 57 -1.72 -8.68 4.01
C ARG A 57 -3.11 -9.12 4.43
N HIS A 58 -3.17 -10.17 5.25
CA HIS A 58 -4.42 -10.52 5.92
C HIS A 58 -4.78 -9.43 6.94
N LYS A 59 -6.07 -9.27 7.25
CA LYS A 59 -6.53 -8.23 8.19
C LYS A 59 -5.88 -8.33 9.57
N SER A 60 -5.82 -9.54 10.12
CA SER A 60 -5.17 -9.78 11.42
C SER A 60 -3.66 -9.50 11.42
N GLU A 61 -2.99 -9.63 10.28
CA GLU A 61 -1.56 -9.25 10.15
C GLU A 61 -1.42 -7.73 10.08
N ALA A 62 -2.29 -7.06 9.30
CA ALA A 62 -2.32 -5.62 9.22
C ALA A 62 -2.55 -4.98 10.61
N GLU A 63 -3.49 -5.50 11.38
CA GLU A 63 -3.77 -5.04 12.75
C GLU A 63 -2.57 -5.23 13.69
N GLN A 64 -1.85 -6.37 13.59
CA GLN A 64 -0.62 -6.59 14.35
C GLN A 64 0.48 -5.58 13.98
N ILE A 65 0.62 -5.26 12.70
CA ILE A 65 1.59 -4.26 12.22
C ILE A 65 1.24 -2.87 12.74
N LEU A 66 -0.04 -2.47 12.66
CA LEU A 66 -0.49 -1.18 13.17
C LEU A 66 -0.25 -1.06 14.68
N LYS A 67 -0.50 -2.14 15.42
CA LYS A 67 -0.20 -2.21 16.86
C LYS A 67 1.30 -2.10 17.15
N LEU A 68 2.14 -2.77 16.36
CA LEU A 68 3.61 -2.68 16.45
C LEU A 68 4.08 -1.23 16.25
N LEU A 69 3.51 -0.54 15.26
CA LEU A 69 3.80 0.86 14.94
C LEU A 69 3.16 1.85 15.91
N LYS A 70 2.46 1.36 16.96
CA LYS A 70 1.70 2.17 17.92
C LYS A 70 0.70 3.11 17.24
N ILE A 71 0.17 2.72 16.09
CA ILE A 71 -0.88 3.47 15.40
C ILE A 71 -2.21 3.18 16.10
N ASP A 72 -2.87 4.24 16.56
CA ASP A 72 -4.23 4.15 17.07
C ASP A 72 -5.20 3.85 15.92
N VAL A 73 -5.64 2.59 15.86
CA VAL A 73 -6.56 2.09 14.83
C VAL A 73 -7.90 2.82 14.80
N THR A 74 -8.30 3.48 15.88
CA THR A 74 -9.54 4.28 15.92
C THR A 74 -9.45 5.57 15.10
N LYS A 75 -8.22 6.02 14.81
CA LYS A 75 -7.95 7.21 13.98
C LYS A 75 -7.74 6.89 12.51
N ILE A 76 -7.60 5.60 12.16
CA ILE A 76 -7.62 5.14 10.78
C ILE A 76 -9.07 5.01 10.33
N VAL A 77 -9.41 5.62 9.20
CA VAL A 77 -10.76 5.58 8.62
C VAL A 77 -11.16 4.15 8.27
N ARG A 78 -10.25 3.40 7.64
CA ARG A 78 -10.49 2.01 7.27
C ARG A 78 -9.19 1.24 7.04
N CYS A 79 -9.23 -0.08 7.23
CA CYS A 79 -8.18 -0.98 6.77
C CYS A 79 -8.77 -1.89 5.68
N TYR A 80 -8.26 -1.75 4.47
CA TYR A 80 -8.58 -2.58 3.31
C TYR A 80 -7.46 -3.60 3.10
N ALA A 81 -7.65 -4.79 3.65
CA ALA A 81 -6.70 -5.90 3.56
C ALA A 81 -7.05 -6.80 2.35
N ALA A 82 -6.32 -7.91 2.21
CA ALA A 82 -6.55 -8.86 1.13
C ALA A 82 -7.99 -9.39 1.09
N GLN A 83 -8.61 -9.58 2.26
CA GLN A 83 -9.99 -10.04 2.37
C GLN A 83 -10.96 -9.01 1.78
N GLU A 84 -10.86 -7.73 2.17
CA GLU A 84 -11.73 -6.67 1.64
C GLU A 84 -11.55 -6.50 0.12
N LEU A 85 -10.33 -6.64 -0.40
CA LEU A 85 -10.07 -6.63 -1.84
C LEU A 85 -10.80 -7.77 -2.57
N TRP A 86 -10.82 -8.95 -1.99
CA TRP A 86 -11.49 -10.12 -2.56
C TRP A 86 -13.01 -10.00 -2.49
N ASP A 87 -13.54 -9.61 -1.34
CA ASP A 87 -14.97 -9.40 -1.13
C ASP A 87 -15.50 -8.32 -2.07
N CYS A 88 -14.73 -7.25 -2.27
CA CYS A 88 -15.00 -6.23 -3.27
C CYS A 88 -15.02 -6.83 -4.68
N ALA A 89 -14.02 -7.65 -5.03
CA ALA A 89 -13.99 -8.29 -6.36
C ALA A 89 -15.23 -9.16 -6.62
N ILE A 90 -15.75 -9.86 -5.61
CA ILE A 90 -17.00 -10.61 -5.72
C ILE A 90 -18.19 -9.66 -5.86
N LYS A 91 -18.35 -8.71 -4.93
CA LYS A 91 -19.49 -7.79 -4.87
C LYS A 91 -19.71 -7.04 -6.19
N TYR A 92 -18.63 -6.58 -6.82
CA TYR A 92 -18.70 -5.81 -8.07
C TYR A 92 -18.44 -6.65 -9.32
N LYS A 93 -18.50 -7.99 -9.22
CA LYS A 93 -18.34 -8.92 -10.35
C LYS A 93 -17.01 -8.74 -11.11
N LEU A 94 -15.95 -8.39 -10.40
CA LEU A 94 -14.58 -8.22 -10.91
C LEU A 94 -13.75 -9.51 -10.78
N THR A 95 -14.37 -10.63 -10.45
CA THR A 95 -13.72 -11.93 -10.22
C THR A 95 -12.91 -12.42 -11.42
N THR A 96 -13.39 -12.20 -12.65
CA THR A 96 -12.65 -12.53 -13.88
C THR A 96 -11.35 -11.72 -13.99
N GLN A 97 -11.37 -10.44 -13.62
CA GLN A 97 -10.17 -9.61 -13.57
C GLN A 97 -9.19 -10.12 -12.52
N THR A 98 -9.70 -10.53 -11.35
CA THR A 98 -8.88 -11.12 -10.28
C THR A 98 -8.22 -12.43 -10.70
N LEU A 99 -8.92 -13.29 -11.44
CA LEU A 99 -8.34 -14.55 -11.94
C LEU A 99 -7.24 -14.30 -12.98
N LEU A 100 -7.44 -13.34 -13.88
CA LEU A 100 -6.49 -13.05 -14.98
C LEU A 100 -5.29 -12.20 -14.56
N LYS A 101 -5.51 -11.25 -13.65
CA LYS A 101 -4.51 -10.23 -13.26
C LYS A 101 -4.07 -10.33 -11.81
N GLY A 102 -4.60 -11.31 -11.06
CA GLY A 102 -4.39 -11.43 -9.62
C GLY A 102 -5.21 -10.40 -8.82
N LEU A 103 -5.12 -10.51 -7.49
CA LEU A 103 -5.73 -9.57 -6.57
C LEU A 103 -4.99 -8.22 -6.64
N ARG A 104 -5.66 -7.18 -7.13
CA ARG A 104 -5.11 -5.84 -7.33
C ARG A 104 -5.71 -4.85 -6.34
N LYS A 105 -4.89 -3.94 -5.82
CA LYS A 105 -5.33 -2.87 -4.91
C LYS A 105 -6.40 -1.96 -5.49
N SER A 106 -6.35 -1.68 -6.80
CA SER A 106 -7.36 -0.85 -7.47
C SER A 106 -8.78 -1.41 -7.41
N LEU A 107 -8.95 -2.69 -7.07
CA LEU A 107 -10.26 -3.32 -6.97
C LEU A 107 -11.10 -2.69 -5.84
N ILE A 108 -10.47 -2.03 -4.86
CA ILE A 108 -11.15 -1.45 -3.71
C ILE A 108 -11.93 -0.16 -4.00
N LEU A 109 -11.62 0.52 -5.12
CA LEU A 109 -12.13 1.87 -5.40
C LEU A 109 -13.67 1.97 -5.39
N PRO A 110 -14.44 1.01 -5.96
CA PRO A 110 -15.90 1.05 -5.85
C PRO A 110 -16.39 0.93 -4.41
N LEU A 111 -15.73 0.12 -3.57
CA LEU A 111 -16.09 -0.01 -2.16
C LEU A 111 -15.80 1.27 -1.38
N ILE A 112 -14.67 1.94 -1.63
CA ILE A 112 -14.35 3.24 -1.02
C ILE A 112 -15.43 4.28 -1.36
N LYS A 113 -15.85 4.31 -2.62
CA LYS A 113 -16.91 5.23 -3.05
C LYS A 113 -18.23 4.95 -2.34
N ASP A 114 -18.62 3.69 -2.22
CA ASP A 114 -19.89 3.32 -1.58
C ASP A 114 -19.86 3.51 -0.06
N GLU A 115 -18.78 3.14 0.63
CA GLU A 115 -18.69 3.21 2.09
C GLU A 115 -18.36 4.61 2.61
N LEU A 116 -17.46 5.32 1.92
CA LEU A 116 -16.87 6.57 2.42
C LEU A 116 -17.24 7.79 1.57
N GLY A 117 -17.75 7.58 0.36
CA GLY A 117 -18.17 8.66 -0.54
C GLY A 117 -17.01 9.41 -1.21
N TYR A 118 -15.82 8.80 -1.31
CA TYR A 118 -14.69 9.37 -2.05
C TYR A 118 -14.66 8.82 -3.48
N GLY A 119 -14.60 9.70 -4.47
CA GLY A 119 -14.28 9.33 -5.86
C GLY A 119 -12.78 9.02 -6.02
N PRO A 120 -12.36 8.28 -7.06
CA PRO A 120 -10.94 8.09 -7.38
C PRO A 120 -10.13 9.40 -7.40
N GLU A 121 -10.69 10.47 -7.95
CA GLU A 121 -10.10 11.80 -8.04
C GLU A 121 -9.82 12.45 -6.66
N ASP A 122 -10.48 11.94 -5.61
CA ASP A 122 -10.34 12.38 -4.23
C ASP A 122 -9.40 11.50 -3.40
N ILE A 123 -8.76 10.52 -4.04
CA ILE A 123 -7.88 9.56 -3.40
C ILE A 123 -6.42 9.88 -3.75
N ALA A 124 -5.57 9.84 -2.74
CA ALA A 124 -4.13 9.73 -2.85
C ALA A 124 -3.70 8.31 -2.44
N VAL A 125 -2.61 7.80 -3.00
CA VAL A 125 -2.03 6.51 -2.60
C VAL A 125 -0.50 6.59 -2.47
N ILE A 126 0.03 6.04 -1.39
CA ILE A 126 1.48 5.80 -1.19
C ILE A 126 1.74 4.30 -1.28
N ASP A 127 2.63 3.89 -2.17
CA ASP A 127 3.01 2.48 -2.39
C ASP A 127 4.47 2.41 -2.89
N ASP A 128 5.18 1.32 -2.59
CA ASP A 128 6.56 1.13 -3.05
C ASP A 128 6.65 0.52 -4.46
N ARG A 129 5.52 0.12 -5.05
CA ARG A 129 5.47 -0.59 -6.33
C ARG A 129 4.85 0.26 -7.42
N MET A 130 5.67 0.61 -8.41
CA MET A 130 5.24 1.40 -9.56
C MET A 130 4.09 0.74 -10.34
N GLU A 131 4.04 -0.59 -10.44
CA GLU A 131 2.94 -1.27 -11.12
C GLU A 131 1.59 -1.09 -10.41
N ILE A 132 1.59 -0.93 -9.08
CA ILE A 132 0.37 -0.66 -8.30
C ILE A 132 -0.06 0.79 -8.53
N LEU A 133 0.88 1.74 -8.48
CA LEU A 133 0.59 3.16 -8.65
C LEU A 133 0.14 3.49 -10.08
N SER A 134 0.78 2.89 -11.09
CA SER A 134 0.35 3.01 -12.48
C SER A 134 -1.06 2.47 -12.66
N ASP A 135 -1.41 1.41 -11.94
CA ASP A 135 -2.72 0.81 -12.02
C ASP A 135 -3.81 1.68 -11.36
N MET A 136 -3.51 2.24 -10.19
CA MET A 136 -4.36 3.22 -9.50
C MET A 136 -4.58 4.46 -10.37
N SER A 137 -3.52 4.96 -11.01
CA SER A 137 -3.58 6.09 -11.96
C SER A 137 -4.57 5.83 -13.10
N GLN A 138 -4.49 4.66 -13.73
CA GLN A 138 -5.39 4.27 -14.82
C GLN A 138 -6.86 4.19 -14.39
N LYS A 139 -7.12 4.10 -13.09
CA LYS A 139 -8.48 4.14 -12.51
C LYS A 139 -8.91 5.53 -12.05
N GLY A 140 -8.12 6.57 -12.34
CA GLY A 140 -8.44 7.95 -12.03
C GLY A 140 -8.09 8.36 -10.61
N VAL A 141 -7.23 7.62 -9.90
CA VAL A 141 -6.72 8.04 -8.60
C VAL A 141 -6.02 9.40 -8.74
N GLY A 142 -6.37 10.38 -7.91
CA GLY A 142 -5.96 11.77 -8.09
C GLY A 142 -4.49 12.05 -7.79
N LEU A 143 -3.89 11.33 -6.83
CA LEU A 143 -2.48 11.44 -6.49
C LEU A 143 -1.85 10.06 -6.25
N THR A 144 -0.68 9.82 -6.82
CA THR A 144 0.12 8.63 -6.51
C THR A 144 1.52 9.05 -6.08
N LEU A 145 1.97 8.50 -4.96
CA LEU A 145 3.26 8.77 -4.34
C LEU A 145 4.10 7.49 -4.35
N LEU A 146 5.17 7.45 -5.13
CA LEU A 146 6.10 6.32 -5.16
C LEU A 146 7.06 6.40 -3.99
N ALA A 147 6.92 5.46 -3.06
CA ALA A 147 7.84 5.26 -1.95
C ALA A 147 9.09 4.48 -2.43
N PRO A 148 10.29 5.08 -2.46
CA PRO A 148 11.49 4.30 -2.71
C PRO A 148 11.69 3.26 -1.61
N LEU A 149 11.99 2.02 -2.00
CA LEU A 149 12.46 0.98 -1.09
C LEU A 149 13.51 0.11 -1.79
N ARG A 150 14.77 0.23 -1.37
CA ARG A 150 15.82 -0.69 -1.83
C ARG A 150 16.95 -0.83 -0.82
N ARG A 151 17.54 -2.02 -0.78
CA ARG A 151 18.75 -2.28 0.00
C ARG A 151 19.97 -2.06 -0.87
N THR A 152 20.95 -1.36 -0.35
CA THR A 152 22.24 -1.16 -1.00
C THR A 152 23.35 -1.59 -0.06
N ASN A 153 24.42 -2.14 -0.62
CA ASN A 153 25.63 -2.42 0.14
C ASN A 153 26.67 -1.41 -0.31
N ALA A 154 27.02 -0.48 0.58
CA ALA A 154 28.04 0.52 0.33
C ALA A 154 29.09 0.42 1.42
N ASN A 155 30.35 0.25 1.01
CA ASN A 155 31.50 0.12 1.91
C ASN A 155 31.36 -1.01 2.94
N GLY A 156 30.73 -2.14 2.55
CA GLY A 156 30.53 -3.29 3.44
C GLY A 156 29.39 -3.13 4.45
N HIS A 157 28.69 -1.99 4.44
CA HIS A 157 27.52 -1.74 5.28
C HIS A 157 26.23 -1.86 4.46
N LEU A 158 25.27 -2.60 5.01
CA LEU A 158 23.93 -2.68 4.46
C LEU A 158 23.18 -1.38 4.80
N HIS A 159 22.78 -0.63 3.79
CA HIS A 159 21.96 0.57 3.89
C HIS A 159 20.58 0.29 3.32
N LEU A 160 19.57 0.94 3.89
CA LEU A 160 18.24 0.97 3.32
C LEU A 160 17.99 2.36 2.73
N ILE A 161 17.54 2.40 1.47
CA ILE A 161 17.03 3.60 0.84
C ILE A 161 15.50 3.56 1.01
N THR A 162 14.97 4.60 1.64
CA THR A 162 13.55 4.82 1.92
C THR A 162 13.21 6.30 1.67
N PHE A 163 12.14 6.82 2.28
CA PHE A 163 11.70 8.21 2.15
C PHE A 163 11.36 8.82 3.52
N ASP A 164 11.05 10.11 3.52
CA ASP A 164 10.52 10.81 4.69
C ASP A 164 8.98 10.82 4.67
N LEU A 165 8.35 10.17 5.66
CA LEU A 165 6.90 10.12 5.76
C LEU A 165 6.27 11.50 5.99
N LEU A 166 6.95 12.38 6.73
CA LEU A 166 6.44 13.73 6.97
C LEU A 166 6.39 14.53 5.66
N GLU A 167 7.41 14.40 4.82
CA GLU A 167 7.44 15.01 3.49
C GLU A 167 6.29 14.49 2.61
N ALA A 168 6.05 13.17 2.62
CA ALA A 168 4.93 12.58 1.89
C ALA A 168 3.57 13.12 2.36
N LEU A 169 3.40 13.31 3.68
CA LEU A 169 2.18 13.89 4.26
C LEU A 169 2.03 15.37 3.90
N GLN A 170 3.11 16.15 3.85
CA GLN A 170 3.08 17.54 3.39
C GLN A 170 2.69 17.64 1.91
N VAL A 171 3.19 16.73 1.08
CA VAL A 171 2.80 16.62 -0.33
C VAL A 171 1.30 16.33 -0.45
N PHE A 172 0.79 15.37 0.33
CA PHE A 172 -0.64 15.07 0.38
C PHE A 172 -1.46 16.28 0.85
N GLU A 173 -1.03 16.96 1.92
CA GLU A 173 -1.73 18.12 2.47
C GLU A 173 -1.82 19.25 1.43
N LYS A 174 -0.71 19.54 0.74
CA LYS A 174 -0.67 20.54 -0.34
C LYS A 174 -1.63 20.17 -1.48
N TRP A 175 -1.57 18.92 -1.93
CA TRP A 175 -2.48 18.42 -2.96
C TRP A 175 -3.95 18.48 -2.50
N SER A 176 -4.22 18.21 -1.23
CA SER A 176 -5.59 18.20 -0.69
C SER A 176 -6.27 19.57 -0.67
N LYS A 177 -5.46 20.63 -0.66
CA LYS A 177 -5.91 22.03 -0.71
C LYS A 177 -6.13 22.53 -2.14
N ASP A 178 -5.66 21.81 -3.15
CA ASP A 178 -5.84 22.17 -4.56
C ASP A 178 -7.16 21.57 -5.10
N PHE A 179 -8.18 22.42 -5.23
CA PHE A 179 -9.51 22.04 -5.72
C PHE A 179 -9.56 21.83 -7.25
N SER A 180 -8.46 22.10 -7.96
CA SER A 180 -8.48 22.35 -9.40
C SER A 180 -7.99 21.18 -10.25
N SER A 181 -7.32 20.20 -9.64
CA SER A 181 -6.62 19.13 -10.37
C SER A 181 -7.56 18.00 -10.78
N LYS A 182 -8.13 18.08 -12.00
CA LYS A 182 -8.77 16.92 -12.65
C LYS A 182 -7.77 15.89 -13.20
N THR A 183 -6.49 16.23 -13.19
CA THR A 183 -5.41 15.37 -13.67
C THR A 183 -4.81 14.57 -12.51
N THR A 184 -4.55 13.29 -12.74
CA THR A 184 -3.75 12.49 -11.82
C THR A 184 -2.34 13.05 -11.72
N GLN A 185 -1.85 13.25 -10.50
CA GLN A 185 -0.48 13.65 -10.22
C GLN A 185 0.37 12.44 -9.82
N HIS A 186 1.56 12.36 -10.40
CA HIS A 186 2.55 11.31 -10.11
C HIS A 186 3.78 11.95 -9.48
N ILE A 187 4.09 11.56 -8.24
CA ILE A 187 5.24 12.11 -7.51
C ILE A 187 6.11 10.96 -7.01
N ASN A 188 7.39 11.01 -7.35
CA ASN A 188 8.39 10.14 -6.77
C ASN A 188 8.91 10.80 -5.50
N LEU A 189 8.77 10.14 -4.36
CA LEU A 189 9.22 10.69 -3.08
C LEU A 189 10.75 10.73 -3.04
N GLN A 190 11.29 11.75 -2.38
CA GLN A 190 12.74 11.93 -2.28
C GLN A 190 13.37 10.77 -1.51
N GLU A 191 14.49 10.28 -2.02
CA GLU A 191 15.24 9.19 -1.41
C GLU A 191 15.98 9.67 -0.17
N ARG A 192 15.91 8.85 0.88
CA ARG A 192 16.62 9.00 2.14
C ARG A 192 17.35 7.72 2.47
N VAL A 193 18.63 7.85 2.82
CA VAL A 193 19.46 6.71 3.24
C VAL A 193 19.36 6.55 4.76
N VAL A 194 19.04 5.34 5.19
CA VAL A 194 18.98 4.94 6.61
C VAL A 194 19.93 3.76 6.82
N GLN A 195 20.75 3.84 7.86
CA GLN A 195 21.63 2.73 8.24
C GLN A 195 20.79 1.55 8.73
N ASN A 196 20.99 0.36 8.15
CA ASN A 196 20.11 -0.78 8.41
C ASN A 196 20.23 -1.32 9.85
N GLN A 197 21.33 -1.05 10.56
CA GLN A 197 21.49 -1.43 11.96
C GLN A 197 20.44 -0.78 12.87
N THR A 198 20.07 0.48 12.60
CA THR A 198 19.03 1.22 13.34
C THR A 198 17.62 0.65 13.11
N LEU A 199 17.40 0.01 11.96
CA LEU A 199 16.13 -0.64 11.64
C LEU A 199 16.02 -2.01 12.31
N LEU A 200 17.13 -2.77 12.31
CA LEU A 200 17.19 -4.10 12.92
C LEU A 200 17.02 -4.07 14.45
N SER A 201 17.50 -3.02 15.12
CA SER A 201 17.31 -2.86 16.57
C SER A 201 15.84 -2.68 16.97
N ASN A 202 14.99 -2.24 16.04
CA ASN A 202 13.56 -2.02 16.25
C ASN A 202 12.71 -3.09 15.55
N SER A 203 13.31 -4.16 15.04
CA SER A 203 12.56 -5.24 14.42
C SER A 203 11.71 -5.96 15.46
N ALA A 204 10.45 -6.21 15.12
CA ALA A 204 9.61 -7.13 15.87
C ALA A 204 9.20 -8.31 14.99
N VAL A 205 9.01 -9.44 15.64
CA VAL A 205 8.55 -10.66 14.99
C VAL A 205 7.03 -10.68 15.07
N ILE A 206 6.37 -10.82 13.91
CA ILE A 206 4.93 -11.06 13.85
C ILE A 206 4.66 -12.46 13.28
N ALA A 207 3.61 -13.10 13.78
CA ALA A 207 3.15 -14.38 13.27
C ALA A 207 2.54 -14.17 11.88
N LEU A 208 3.03 -14.91 10.88
CA LEU A 208 2.42 -14.91 9.54
C LEU A 208 1.34 -15.98 9.45
N ASN A 209 0.22 -15.65 8.82
CA ASN A 209 -0.82 -16.63 8.55
C ASN A 209 -0.47 -17.42 7.27
N ARG A 210 0.22 -18.55 7.43
CA ARG A 210 0.71 -19.38 6.31
C ARG A 210 -0.39 -20.02 5.45
N TRP A 211 -1.61 -20.12 5.96
CA TRP A 211 -2.73 -20.83 5.32
C TRP A 211 -3.83 -19.89 4.86
N ASP A 212 -3.45 -18.74 4.34
CA ASP A 212 -4.43 -17.81 3.80
C ASP A 212 -4.77 -18.18 2.35
N TYR A 213 -6.06 -18.47 2.09
CA TYR A 213 -6.61 -18.66 0.74
C TYR A 213 -6.20 -17.53 -0.21
N PHE A 214 -5.99 -16.31 0.31
CA PHE A 214 -5.52 -15.15 -0.48
C PHE A 214 -4.06 -15.24 -0.94
N SER A 215 -3.22 -15.97 -0.20
CA SER A 215 -1.85 -16.28 -0.63
C SER A 215 -1.86 -17.33 -1.75
N LEU A 216 -2.77 -18.31 -1.65
CA LEU A 216 -2.97 -19.35 -2.66
C LEU A 216 -3.57 -18.78 -3.94
N THR A 217 -4.59 -17.92 -3.88
CA THR A 217 -5.17 -17.27 -5.08
C THR A 217 -4.16 -16.35 -5.75
N ARG A 218 -3.32 -15.62 -5.00
CA ARG A 218 -2.19 -14.88 -5.59
C ARG A 218 -1.20 -15.81 -6.30
N LYS A 219 -0.88 -16.97 -5.72
CA LYS A 219 0.04 -17.95 -6.31
C LYS A 219 -0.56 -18.56 -7.58
N ILE A 220 -1.81 -18.99 -7.53
CA ILE A 220 -2.55 -19.56 -8.67
C ILE A 220 -2.69 -18.52 -9.78
N GLY A 221 -3.11 -17.30 -9.47
CA GLY A 221 -3.24 -16.21 -10.45
C GLY A 221 -1.91 -15.88 -11.13
N ARG A 222 -0.80 -15.83 -10.39
CA ARG A 222 0.54 -15.65 -10.97
C ARG A 222 0.93 -16.81 -11.89
N THR A 223 0.65 -18.05 -11.50
CA THR A 223 0.94 -19.24 -12.32
C THR A 223 0.11 -19.24 -13.61
N LEU A 224 -1.20 -18.98 -13.51
CA LEU A 224 -2.10 -18.86 -14.67
C LEU A 224 -1.68 -17.72 -15.59
N HIS A 225 -1.36 -16.55 -15.04
CA HIS A 225 -0.90 -15.41 -15.83
C HIS A 225 0.40 -15.72 -16.59
N ARG A 226 1.38 -16.39 -15.94
CA ARG A 226 2.60 -16.85 -16.62
C ARG A 226 2.27 -17.83 -17.74
N TYR A 227 1.41 -18.82 -17.46
CA TYR A 227 1.01 -19.82 -18.44
C TYR A 227 0.34 -19.18 -19.66
N ILE A 228 -0.65 -18.32 -19.45
CA ILE A 228 -1.35 -17.57 -20.51
C ILE A 228 -0.37 -16.71 -21.31
N SER A 229 0.55 -16.00 -20.63
CA SER A 229 1.54 -15.15 -21.28
C SER A 229 2.60 -15.93 -22.08
N HIS A 230 2.80 -17.22 -21.79
CA HIS A 230 3.69 -18.11 -22.55
C HIS A 230 2.96 -18.87 -23.66
N CYS A 231 1.65 -19.10 -23.51
CA CYS A 231 0.86 -19.88 -24.47
C CYS A 231 0.15 -19.05 -25.54
N ILE A 232 0.00 -17.73 -25.36
CA ILE A 232 -0.55 -16.84 -26.38
C ILE A 232 0.62 -16.17 -27.13
N PRO A 233 0.88 -16.55 -28.40
CA PRO A 233 1.87 -15.86 -29.22
C PRO A 233 1.48 -14.38 -29.36
N THR A 234 2.47 -13.51 -29.36
CA THR A 234 2.36 -12.04 -29.49
C THR A 234 1.71 -11.53 -30.78
N THR A 235 1.15 -12.40 -31.62
CA THR A 235 0.56 -12.08 -32.93
C THR A 235 -0.90 -11.60 -32.89
N PHE A 236 -1.54 -11.56 -31.72
CA PHE A 236 -2.88 -10.96 -31.56
C PHE A 236 -2.86 -9.89 -30.46
N ARG A 237 -2.33 -8.71 -30.77
CA ARG A 237 -2.64 -7.47 -30.04
C ARG A 237 -3.25 -6.49 -31.04
N PHE A 238 -4.57 -6.36 -31.00
CA PHE A 238 -5.32 -5.22 -31.54
C PHE A 238 -5.47 -4.16 -30.44
#